data_AF-A0A7C4Z4N6-F1
#
_entry.id   AF-A0A7C4Z4N6-F1
#
_cell.length_a   1.000
_cell.length_b   1.000
_cell.length_c   1.000
_cell.angle_alpha   90.00
_cell.angle_beta   90.00
_cell.angle_gamma   90.00
#
_symmetry.space_group_name_H-M   'P 1'
#
loop_
_entity.id
_entity.type
_entity.pdbx_description
1 polymer ?
#
loop_
_entity_poly.entity_id
_entity_poly.type
_entity_poly.pdbx_seq_one_letter_code
_entity_poly.pdbx_strand_id
1 'polypeptide(L)'
;MAIRPFTLTEPPLLRTKISIPQIPIGSINRPRLIKQVHRGVEGPLTLLAAPAGFGKTLLLLEWAKETRLPIAWLTLDSDDNDLSRFFRYLIGAFQTLEAELGEEAKDYNQAVTGGGLEVGLTLLRAIHTFERNRPGA
;
A
#
# COMPACT_ATOMS: atom_id res chain seq x y z
N MET A 1 -40.21 -4.23 -22.02
CA MET A 1 -39.13 -3.22 -21.97
C MET A 1 -38.57 -3.23 -20.56
N ALA A 2 -37.51 -3.99 -20.31
CA ALA A 2 -36.92 -4.14 -18.98
C ALA A 2 -35.79 -3.13 -18.81
N ILE A 3 -35.96 -2.21 -17.86
CA ILE A 3 -34.92 -1.27 -17.44
C ILE A 3 -33.91 -2.10 -16.64
N ARG A 4 -32.72 -2.33 -17.21
CA ARG A 4 -31.62 -2.97 -16.48
C ARG A 4 -31.23 -2.06 -15.31
N PRO A 5 -31.12 -2.57 -14.07
CA PRO A 5 -30.62 -1.75 -12.97
C PRO A 5 -29.18 -1.34 -13.28
N PHE A 6 -28.91 -0.03 -13.24
CA PHE A 6 -27.56 0.49 -13.24
C PHE A 6 -26.98 0.19 -11.85
N THR A 7 -26.33 -0.96 -11.68
CA THR A 7 -25.53 -1.19 -10.48
C THR A 7 -24.39 -0.19 -10.54
N LEU A 8 -24.32 0.74 -9.58
CA LEU A 8 -23.15 1.58 -9.34
C LEU A 8 -22.01 0.67 -8.84
N THR A 9 -21.44 -0.13 -9.72
CA THR A 9 -20.23 -0.89 -9.43
C THR A 9 -19.11 0.13 -9.28
N GLU A 10 -18.51 0.18 -8.09
CA GLU A 10 -17.36 1.04 -7.85
C GLU A 10 -16.28 0.79 -8.90
N PRO A 11 -15.59 1.84 -9.39
CA PRO A 11 -14.59 1.68 -10.43
C PRO A 11 -13.47 0.74 -9.97
N PRO A 12 -12.98 -0.14 -10.87
CA PRO A 12 -11.92 -1.08 -10.55
C PRO A 12 -10.65 -0.35 -10.08
N LEU A 13 -9.89 -0.97 -9.18
CA LEU A 13 -8.64 -0.39 -8.71
C LEU A 13 -7.62 -0.29 -9.84
N LEU A 14 -6.97 0.87 -9.95
CA LEU A 14 -5.86 1.04 -10.88
C LEU A 14 -4.65 0.26 -10.41
N ARG A 15 -4.30 -0.80 -11.15
CA ARG A 15 -3.17 -1.67 -10.82
C ARG A 15 -1.84 -0.92 -10.70
N THR A 16 -1.66 0.14 -11.47
CA THR A 16 -0.47 1.00 -11.43
C THR A 16 -0.27 1.71 -10.09
N LYS A 17 -1.33 1.92 -9.30
CA LYS A 17 -1.23 2.53 -7.97
C LYS A 17 -0.78 1.53 -6.91
N ILE A 18 -1.08 0.24 -7.10
CA ILE A 18 -0.82 -0.83 -6.13
C ILE A 18 0.33 -1.76 -6.51
N SER A 19 1.04 -1.48 -7.60
CA SER A 19 2.17 -2.28 -8.08
C SER A 19 3.47 -1.54 -7.88
N ILE A 20 4.52 -2.25 -7.48
CA ILE A 20 5.87 -1.69 -7.38
C ILE A 20 6.32 -1.21 -8.77
N PRO A 21 6.68 0.07 -8.93
CA PRO A 21 7.20 0.59 -10.19
C PRO A 21 8.47 -0.12 -10.65
N GLN A 22 8.69 -0.16 -11.97
CA GLN A 22 9.93 -0.69 -12.53
C GLN A 22 11.11 0.27 -12.27
N ILE A 23 12.27 -0.29 -11.93
CA ILE A 23 13.49 0.50 -11.79
C ILE A 23 14.02 0.85 -13.18
N PRO A 24 14.25 2.13 -13.51
CA PRO A 24 14.87 2.53 -14.76
C PRO A 24 16.25 1.90 -14.97
N ILE A 25 16.55 1.54 -16.22
CA ILE A 25 17.88 1.10 -16.62
C ILE A 25 18.88 2.24 -16.35
N GLY A 26 20.00 1.94 -15.70
CA GLY A 26 21.02 2.94 -15.33
C GLY A 26 20.83 3.59 -13.97
N SER A 27 20.01 3.00 -13.07
CA SER A 27 19.96 3.45 -11.67
C SER A 27 21.35 3.37 -11.01
N ILE A 28 21.70 4.41 -10.26
CA ILE A 28 22.94 4.47 -9.49
C ILE A 28 22.67 3.92 -8.11
N ASN A 29 23.28 2.79 -7.76
CA ASN A 29 23.16 2.18 -6.44
C ASN A 29 23.64 3.14 -5.34
N ARG A 30 22.79 3.37 -4.32
CA ARG A 30 23.08 4.23 -3.16
C ARG A 30 23.11 3.45 -1.85
N PRO A 31 24.11 2.58 -1.61
CA PRO A 31 24.10 1.64 -0.48
C PRO A 31 24.07 2.35 0.88
N ARG A 32 24.67 3.54 0.99
CA ARG A 32 24.61 4.35 2.23
C ARG A 32 23.19 4.77 2.58
N LEU A 33 22.38 5.16 1.58
CA LEU A 33 20.99 5.57 1.79
C LEU A 33 20.08 4.36 2.01
N ILE A 34 20.32 3.26 1.29
CA ILE A 34 19.59 2.00 1.49
C ILE A 34 19.75 1.51 2.94
N LYS A 35 20.96 1.58 3.51
CA LYS A 35 21.19 1.29 4.94
C LYS A 35 20.43 2.22 5.88
N GLN A 36 20.22 3.48 5.51
CA GLN A 36 19.40 4.40 6.32
C GLN A 36 17.92 4.03 6.27
N VAL A 37 17.40 3.64 5.10
CA VAL A 37 16.04 3.13 4.96
C VAL A 37 15.87 1.86 5.78
N HIS A 38 16.82 0.92 5.72
CA HIS A 38 16.79 -0.30 6.53
C HIS A 38 16.65 -0.04 8.03
N ARG A 39 17.39 0.93 8.57
CA ARG A 39 17.25 1.30 10.00
C ARG A 39 15.95 2.03 10.29
N GLY A 40 15.46 2.84 9.35
CA GLY A 40 14.20 3.55 9.52
C GLY A 40 13.02 2.59 9.66
N VAL A 41 12.93 1.58 8.80
CA VAL A 41 11.79 0.64 8.78
C VAL A 41 11.69 -0.25 10.03
N GLU A 42 12.67 -0.23 10.92
CA GLU A 42 12.56 -0.85 12.25
C GLU A 42 11.59 -0.07 13.18
N GLY A 43 11.33 1.21 12.88
CA GLY A 43 10.36 2.03 13.58
C GLY A 43 8.93 1.87 13.03
N PRO A 44 7.90 2.30 13.78
CA PRO A 44 6.50 2.16 13.39
C PRO A 44 6.10 3.02 12.18
N LEU A 45 6.87 4.08 11.88
CA LEU A 45 6.65 4.94 10.73
C LEU A 45 7.97 5.59 10.30
N THR A 46 8.30 5.50 9.01
CA THR A 46 9.43 6.20 8.39
C THR A 46 8.95 7.15 7.31
N LEU A 47 9.34 8.42 7.42
CA LEU A 47 9.07 9.44 6.41
C LEU A 47 10.34 9.77 5.63
N LEU A 48 10.32 9.55 4.32
CA LEU A 48 11.41 9.94 3.42
C LEU A 48 11.09 11.30 2.77
N ALA A 49 11.71 12.37 3.27
CA ALA A 49 11.53 13.73 2.76
C ALA A 49 12.74 14.22 1.94
N ALA A 50 12.48 14.79 0.77
CA ALA A 50 13.46 15.45 -0.11
C ALA A 50 12.70 16.27 -1.17
N PRO A 51 13.33 17.22 -1.88
CA PRO A 51 12.69 17.92 -2.99
C PRO A 51 12.31 16.99 -4.16
N ALA A 52 11.45 17.47 -5.06
CA ALA A 52 11.11 16.73 -6.29
C ALA A 52 12.37 16.45 -7.12
N GLY A 53 12.43 15.29 -7.78
CA GLY A 53 13.58 14.88 -8.60
C GLY A 53 14.78 14.29 -7.85
N PHE A 54 14.82 14.31 -6.51
CA PHE A 54 15.95 13.76 -5.73
C PHE A 54 16.04 12.23 -5.68
N GLY A 55 15.16 11.52 -6.38
CA GLY A 55 15.19 10.05 -6.44
C GLY A 55 14.64 9.34 -5.21
N LYS A 56 13.69 9.95 -4.47
CA LYS A 56 13.02 9.29 -3.31
C LYS A 56 12.40 7.95 -3.70
N THR A 57 11.59 7.96 -4.76
CA THR A 57 10.98 6.74 -5.29
C THR A 57 12.03 5.75 -5.73
N LEU A 58 13.08 6.20 -6.42
CA LEU A 58 14.17 5.34 -6.86
C LEU A 58 14.88 4.65 -5.68
N LEU A 59 15.17 5.40 -4.61
CA LEU A 59 15.76 4.86 -3.39
C LEU A 59 14.87 3.79 -2.74
N LEU A 60 13.55 4.02 -2.68
CA LEU A 60 12.61 3.02 -2.15
C LEU A 60 12.54 1.78 -3.04
N LEU A 61 12.62 1.93 -4.37
CA LEU A 61 12.68 0.80 -5.29
C LEU A 61 13.97 -0.01 -5.14
N GLU A 62 15.11 0.66 -4.99
CA GLU A 62 16.40 0.00 -4.74
C GLU A 62 16.38 -0.78 -3.42
N TRP A 63 15.89 -0.15 -2.35
CA TRP A 63 15.66 -0.83 -1.06
C TRP A 63 14.69 -2.01 -1.19
N ALA A 64 13.61 -1.85 -1.95
CA ALA A 64 12.62 -2.90 -2.18
C ALA A 64 13.20 -4.14 -2.89
N LYS A 65 14.26 -3.98 -3.69
CA LYS A 65 14.96 -5.11 -4.31
C LYS A 65 15.88 -5.86 -3.35
N GLU A 66 16.42 -5.19 -2.34
CA GLU A 66 17.40 -5.78 -1.42
C GLU A 66 16.75 -6.38 -0.16
N THR A 67 15.60 -5.85 0.24
CA THR A 67 14.91 -6.32 1.45
C THR A 67 14.25 -7.69 1.24
N ARG A 68 14.17 -8.47 2.33
CA ARG A 68 13.40 -9.72 2.41
C ARG A 68 12.00 -9.51 2.98
N LEU A 69 11.70 -8.29 3.41
CA LEU A 69 10.37 -7.95 3.90
C LEU A 69 9.38 -7.97 2.74
N PRO A 70 8.15 -8.47 2.93
CA PRO A 70 7.12 -8.31 1.92
C PRO A 70 6.71 -6.84 1.83
N ILE A 71 6.38 -6.40 0.61
CA ILE A 71 6.14 -4.99 0.30
C ILE A 71 4.79 -4.84 -0.38
N ALA A 72 3.87 -4.18 0.31
CA ALA A 72 2.68 -3.60 -0.31
C ALA A 72 3.03 -2.19 -0.78
N TRP A 73 2.78 -1.88 -2.06
CA TRP A 73 3.07 -0.56 -2.62
C TRP A 73 1.76 0.20 -2.83
N LEU A 74 1.72 1.47 -2.43
CA LEU A 74 0.60 2.36 -2.69
C LEU A 74 1.11 3.72 -3.18
N THR A 75 0.70 4.10 -4.38
CA THR A 75 0.92 5.43 -4.94
C THR A 75 -0.31 6.28 -4.69
N LEU A 76 -0.13 7.41 -4.00
CA LEU A 76 -1.19 8.36 -3.70
C LEU A 76 -1.19 9.52 -4.69
N ASP A 77 -2.38 9.98 -5.08
CA ASP A 77 -2.61 11.22 -5.82
C ASP A 77 -3.68 12.09 -5.14
N SER A 78 -3.99 13.25 -5.73
CA SER A 78 -4.94 14.21 -5.18
C SER A 78 -6.36 13.67 -5.01
N ASP A 79 -6.73 12.67 -5.81
CA ASP A 79 -8.08 12.10 -5.80
C ASP A 79 -8.25 11.10 -4.64
N ASP A 80 -7.17 10.68 -3.98
CA ASP A 80 -7.21 9.77 -2.84
C ASP A 80 -7.39 10.49 -1.50
N ASN A 81 -7.73 11.79 -1.51
CA ASN A 81 -8.16 12.51 -0.30
C ASN A 81 -9.56 12.08 0.19
N ASP A 82 -10.26 11.24 -0.58
CA ASP A 82 -11.44 10.51 -0.12
C ASP A 82 -11.02 9.28 0.71
N LEU A 83 -11.40 9.24 1.99
CA LEU A 83 -11.00 8.18 2.92
C LEU A 83 -11.42 6.78 2.42
N SER A 84 -12.62 6.65 1.86
CA SER A 84 -13.11 5.38 1.35
C SER A 84 -12.24 4.89 0.19
N ARG A 85 -11.91 5.76 -0.76
CA ARG A 85 -10.99 5.49 -1.86
C ARG A 85 -9.58 5.16 -1.37
N PHE A 86 -9.04 5.93 -0.42
CA PHE A 86 -7.73 5.66 0.19
C PHE A 86 -7.67 4.24 0.76
N PHE A 87 -8.64 3.88 1.60
CA PHE A 87 -8.67 2.55 2.21
C PHE A 87 -8.92 1.43 1.21
N ARG A 88 -9.72 1.65 0.16
CA ARG A 88 -9.89 0.68 -0.94
C ARG A 88 -8.55 0.38 -1.61
N TYR A 89 -7.77 1.41 -1.92
CA TYR A 89 -6.45 1.25 -2.52
C TYR A 89 -5.43 0.64 -1.55
N LEU A 90 -5.50 0.98 -0.26
CA LEU A 90 -4.64 0.41 0.78
C LEU A 90 -4.90 -1.09 0.99
N ILE A 91 -6.17 -1.50 1.09
CA ILE A 91 -6.57 -2.91 1.12
C ILE A 91 -6.08 -3.60 -0.15
N GLY A 92 -6.34 -3.02 -1.33
CA GLY A 92 -5.88 -3.57 -2.60
C GLY A 92 -4.36 -3.74 -2.68
N ALA A 93 -3.58 -2.85 -2.05
CA ALA A 93 -2.13 -2.98 -1.95
C ALA A 93 -1.72 -4.16 -1.05
N PHE A 94 -2.37 -4.36 0.10
CA PHE A 94 -2.11 -5.54 0.95
C PHE A 94 -2.51 -6.85 0.27
N GLN A 95 -3.59 -6.85 -0.51
CA GLN A 95 -4.04 -8.00 -1.27
C GLN A 95 -3.07 -8.44 -2.38
N THR A 96 -2.07 -7.61 -2.71
CA THR A 96 -0.96 -8.04 -3.59
C THR A 96 0.02 -8.99 -2.92
N LEU A 97 0.05 -9.03 -1.58
CA LEU A 97 0.88 -9.93 -0.79
C LEU A 97 0.14 -11.24 -0.49
N GLU A 98 -1.10 -11.13 0.00
CA GLU A 98 -1.99 -12.25 0.28
C GLU A 98 -3.43 -11.81 0.00
N ALA A 99 -4.15 -12.60 -0.80
CA ALA A 99 -5.48 -12.23 -1.31
C ALA A 99 -6.52 -11.94 -0.21
N GLU A 100 -6.39 -12.59 0.95
CA GLU A 100 -7.35 -12.51 2.06
C GLU A 100 -7.10 -11.33 3.00
N LEU A 101 -5.97 -10.62 2.87
CA LEU A 101 -5.64 -9.51 3.76
C LEU A 101 -6.61 -8.35 3.59
N GLY A 102 -7.24 -7.95 4.70
CA GLY A 102 -8.12 -6.79 4.74
C GLY A 102 -9.50 -7.00 4.12
N GLU A 103 -9.91 -8.25 3.83
CA GLU A 103 -11.27 -8.55 3.35
C GLU A 103 -12.34 -8.08 4.35
N GLU A 104 -12.16 -8.31 5.65
CA GLU A 104 -13.07 -7.77 6.67
C GLU A 104 -13.15 -6.24 6.62
N ALA A 105 -12.01 -5.57 6.42
CA ALA A 105 -11.92 -4.11 6.35
C ALA A 105 -12.60 -3.54 5.09
N LYS A 106 -12.67 -4.32 4.01
CA LYS A 106 -13.31 -3.95 2.74
C LYS A 106 -14.82 -3.86 2.89
N ASP A 107 -15.42 -4.82 3.60
CA ASP A 107 -16.86 -4.82 3.90
C ASP A 107 -17.24 -3.61 4.77
N TYR A 108 -16.42 -3.29 5.80
CA TYR A 108 -16.61 -2.09 6.62
C TYR A 108 -16.48 -0.79 5.82
N ASN A 109 -15.52 -0.73 4.89
CA ASN A 109 -15.29 0.47 4.09
C ASN A 109 -16.44 0.77 3.11
N GLN A 110 -17.17 -0.27 2.67
CA GLN A 110 -18.38 -0.12 1.84
C GLN A 110 -19.64 0.17 2.68
N ALA A 111 -19.69 -0.30 3.93
CA ALA A 111 -20.85 -0.17 4.80
C ALA A 111 -20.93 1.18 5.55
N VAL A 112 -19.79 1.81 5.85
CA VAL A 112 -19.74 3.01 6.73
C VAL A 112 -19.10 4.19 6.02
N THR A 113 -19.93 5.09 5.47
CA THR A 113 -19.50 6.41 5.03
C THR A 113 -19.12 7.26 6.26
N GLY A 114 -17.86 7.14 6.72
CA GLY A 114 -17.33 7.90 7.86
C GLY A 114 -16.44 7.13 8.84
N GLY A 115 -16.25 5.82 8.65
CA GLY A 115 -15.57 4.93 9.62
C GLY A 115 -14.06 4.76 9.44
N GLY A 116 -13.33 5.77 8.95
CA GLY A 116 -11.91 5.61 8.59
C GLY A 116 -11.00 5.09 9.71
N LEU A 117 -11.32 5.40 10.98
CA LEU A 117 -10.58 4.88 12.13
C LEU A 117 -10.81 3.38 12.36
N GLU A 118 -12.03 2.89 12.17
CA GLU A 118 -12.35 1.47 12.33
C GLU A 118 -11.68 0.64 11.25
N VAL A 119 -11.72 1.11 10.01
CA VAL A 119 -11.00 0.48 8.89
C VAL A 119 -9.49 0.45 9.17
N GLY A 120 -8.93 1.56 9.66
CA GLY A 120 -7.52 1.63 10.06
C GLY A 120 -7.15 0.65 11.17
N LEU A 121 -7.98 0.52 12.21
CA LEU A 121 -7.76 -0.43 13.31
C LEU A 121 -7.88 -1.89 12.86
N THR A 122 -8.84 -2.20 12.00
CA THR A 122 -9.01 -3.55 11.42
C THR A 122 -7.81 -3.92 10.56
N LEU A 123 -7.30 -2.99 9.74
CA LEU A 123 -6.08 -3.20 8.98
C LEU A 123 -4.86 -3.41 9.88
N LEU A 124 -4.71 -2.64 10.96
CA LEU A 124 -3.60 -2.81 11.90
C LEU A 124 -3.62 -4.19 12.57
N ARG A 125 -4.81 -4.72 12.89
CA ARG A 125 -4.98 -6.10 13.38
C ARG A 125 -4.63 -7.13 12.32
N ALA A 126 -5.08 -6.95 11.08
CA ALA A 126 -4.77 -7.85 9.97
C ALA A 126 -3.25 -7.92 9.71
N ILE A 127 -2.57 -6.77 9.69
CA ILE A 127 -1.11 -6.68 9.53
C ILE A 127 -0.39 -7.41 10.67
N HIS A 128 -0.78 -7.15 11.93
CA HIS A 128 -0.18 -7.85 13.06
C HIS A 128 -0.39 -9.38 12.98
N THR A 129 -1.54 -9.82 12.46
CA THR A 129 -1.84 -11.25 12.32
C THR A 129 -1.02 -11.89 11.21
N PHE A 130 -0.87 -11.21 10.08
CA PHE A 130 0.00 -11.60 8.97
C PHE A 130 1.46 -11.73 9.42
N GLU A 131 1.99 -10.77 10.18
CA GLU A 131 3.36 -10.83 10.69
C GLU A 131 3.59 -12.01 11.63
N ARG A 132 2.60 -12.33 12.48
CA ARG A 132 2.69 -13.45 13.43
C ARG A 132 2.64 -14.82 12.76
N ASN A 133 1.89 -14.95 11.67
CA ASN A 133 1.68 -16.23 10.98
C ASN A 133 2.69 -16.49 9.85
N ARG A 134 3.74 -15.67 9.71
CA ARG A 134 4.77 -15.87 8.69
C ARG A 134 5.49 -17.21 8.88
N PRO A 135 5.48 -18.11 7.88
CA PRO A 135 6.31 -19.30 7.91
C PRO A 135 7.78 -18.91 7.76
N GLY A 136 8.59 -19.16 8.80
CA GLY A 136 10.04 -18.96 8.79
C GLY A 136 10.59 -17.76 9.58
N ALA A 137 9.82 -17.19 10.51
CA ALA A 137 10.36 -16.33 11.57
C ALA A 137 11.01 -17.17 12.68
#